data_AF-A0A7X2PI24-F1
#
_entry.id   AF-A0A7X2PI24-F1
#
_cell.length_a   1.000
_cell.length_b   1.000
_cell.length_c   1.000
_cell.angle_alpha   90.00
_cell.angle_beta   90.00
_cell.angle_gamma   90.00
#
_symmetry.space_group_name_H-M   'P 1'
#
loop_
_entity.id
_entity.type
_entity.pdbx_description
1 polymer ?
#
loop_
_entity_poly.entity_id
_entity_poly.type
_entity_poly.pdbx_seq_one_letter_code
_entity_poly.pdbx_strand_id
1 'polypeptide(L)' 'MADQSAQDRELMRRWVETWQRAGKELDEIRCREIAATDNREAIRQLFEAGAAFPEIPPTTSGLVEQQAWFAKLRR' A
#
# COMPACT_ATOMS: atom_id res chain seq x y z
N MET A 1 -34.83 -28.65 -5.63
CA MET A 1 -33.95 -27.75 -6.42
C MET A 1 -34.03 -26.28 -5.99
N ALA A 2 -35.23 -25.72 -5.73
CA ALA A 2 -35.37 -24.33 -5.25
C ALA A 2 -34.65 -24.04 -3.91
N ASP A 3 -34.72 -24.98 -2.96
CA ASP A 3 -34.10 -24.88 -1.64
C ASP A 3 -32.56 -24.75 -1.71
N GLN A 4 -31.91 -25.57 -2.54
CA GLN A 4 -30.46 -25.51 -2.76
C GLN A 4 -29.99 -24.13 -3.26
N SER A 5 -30.72 -23.55 -4.23
CA SER A 5 -30.40 -22.22 -4.76
C SER A 5 -30.57 -21.08 -3.75
N ALA A 6 -31.42 -21.26 -2.73
CA ALA A 6 -31.60 -20.28 -1.67
C ALA A 6 -30.44 -20.36 -0.68
N GLN A 7 -30.01 -21.58 -0.35
CA GLN A 7 -28.85 -21.83 0.51
C GLN A 7 -27.55 -21.30 -0.11
N ASP A 8 -27.34 -21.51 -1.42
CA ASP A 8 -26.16 -21.00 -2.13
C ASP A 8 -26.11 -19.46 -2.14
N ARG A 9 -27.27 -18.81 -2.31
CA ARG A 9 -27.39 -17.34 -2.25
C ARG A 9 -27.12 -16.79 -0.86
N GLU A 10 -27.60 -17.46 0.18
CA GLU A 10 -27.34 -17.08 1.56
C GLU A 10 -25.86 -17.26 1.94
N LEU A 11 -25.22 -18.34 1.47
CA LEU A 11 -23.78 -18.54 1.65
C LEU A 11 -22.97 -17.43 0.98
N MET A 12 -23.33 -17.07 -0.27
CA MET A 12 -22.68 -15.99 -1.00
C MET A 12 -22.83 -14.65 -0.26
N ARG A 13 -24.03 -14.33 0.24
CA ARG A 13 -24.29 -13.12 1.03
C ARG A 13 -23.38 -13.05 2.26
N ARG A 14 -23.27 -14.15 3.01
CA ARG A 14 -22.39 -14.23 4.20
C ARG A 14 -20.92 -14.02 3.84
N TRP A 15 -20.46 -14.56 2.73
CA TRP A 15 -19.09 -14.34 2.24
C TRP A 15 -18.83 -12.87 1.92
N VAL A 16 -19.74 -12.22 1.20
CA VAL A 16 -19.63 -10.80 0.87
C VAL A 16 -19.59 -9.94 2.14
N GLU A 17 -20.49 -10.20 3.10
CA GLU A 17 -20.53 -9.47 4.37
C GLU A 17 -19.26 -9.68 5.21
N THR A 18 -18.73 -10.90 5.19
CA THR A 18 -17.48 -11.23 5.89
C THR A 18 -16.31 -10.45 5.29
N TRP A 19 -16.18 -10.44 3.96
CA TRP A 19 -15.13 -9.69 3.28
C TRP A 19 -15.30 -8.18 3.42
N GLN A 20 -16.53 -7.66 3.45
CA GLN A 20 -16.79 -6.25 3.67
C GLN A 20 -16.33 -5.80 5.06
N ARG A 21 -16.55 -6.62 6.09
CA ARG A 21 -16.09 -6.34 7.45
C ARG A 21 -14.57 -6.47 7.54
N ALA A 22 -14.01 -7.60 7.11
CA ALA A 22 -12.58 -7.86 7.17
C ALA A 22 -11.77 -6.84 6.35
N GLY A 23 -12.30 -6.37 5.22
CA GLY A 23 -11.64 -5.39 4.36
C GLY A 23 -11.30 -4.09 5.09
N LYS A 24 -12.16 -3.63 6.01
CA LYS A 24 -11.88 -2.43 6.80
C LYS A 24 -10.70 -2.62 7.75
N GLU A 25 -10.69 -3.74 8.48
CA GLU A 25 -9.60 -4.07 9.42
C GLU A 25 -8.27 -4.28 8.67
N LEU A 26 -8.33 -4.93 7.51
CA LEU A 26 -7.17 -5.10 6.63
C LEU A 26 -6.65 -3.77 6.09
N ASP A 27 -7.52 -2.80 5.77
CA ASP A 27 -7.08 -1.48 5.32
C ASP A 27 -6.37 -0.68 6.43
N GLU A 28 -6.85 -0.79 7.66
CA GLU A 28 -6.19 -0.21 8.84
C GLU A 28 -4.82 -0.86 9.11
N ILE A 29 -4.71 -2.17 8.93
CA ILE A 29 -3.41 -2.88 8.99
C ILE A 29 -2.49 -2.37 7.86
N ARG A 30 -2.98 -2.35 6.62
CA ARG A 30 -2.24 -1.87 5.44
C ARG A 30 -1.68 -0.47 5.65
N CYS A 31 -2.51 0.47 6.13
CA CYS A 31 -2.07 1.84 6.36
C CYS A 31 -0.97 1.93 7.43
N ARG A 32 -1.10 1.17 8.52
CA ARG A 32 -0.07 1.12 9.59
C ARG A 32 1.23 0.51 9.08
N GLU A 33 1.15 -0.57 8.32
CA GLU A 33 2.33 -1.24 7.75
C GLU A 33 3.04 -0.35 6.74
N ILE A 34 2.32 0.30 5.82
CA ILE A 34 2.91 1.26 4.88
C ILE A 34 3.59 2.42 5.61
N ALA A 35 2.96 2.98 6.65
CA ALA A 35 3.55 4.08 7.42
C ALA A 35 4.80 3.66 8.21
N ALA A 36 4.88 2.40 8.65
CA ALA A 36 6.01 1.86 9.39
C ALA A 36 7.11 1.27 8.48
N THR A 37 6.84 1.12 7.19
CA THR A 37 7.75 0.49 6.24
C THR A 37 8.96 1.38 5.96
N ASP A 38 10.17 0.82 6.08
CA ASP A 38 11.36 1.45 5.52
C ASP A 38 11.31 1.30 3.99
N ASN A 39 10.95 2.41 3.32
CA ASN A 39 10.83 2.46 1.87
C ASN A 39 12.09 1.97 1.15
N ARG A 40 13.29 2.17 1.73
CA ARG A 40 14.55 1.73 1.12
C ARG A 40 14.63 0.22 1.11
N GLU A 41 14.32 -0.40 2.23
CA GLU A 41 14.33 -1.85 2.39
C GLU A 41 13.22 -2.51 1.56
N ALA A 42 12.03 -1.92 1.51
CA ALA A 42 10.93 -2.41 0.67
C ALA A 42 11.28 -2.37 -0.83
N ILE A 43 11.90 -1.29 -1.30
CA ILE A 43 12.40 -1.20 -2.69
C ILE A 43 13.47 -2.26 -2.93
N ARG A 44 14.41 -2.44 -1.99
CA ARG A 44 15.46 -3.46 -2.10
C ARG A 44 14.89 -4.88 -2.22
N GLN A 45 13.85 -5.20 -1.45
CA GLN A 45 13.15 -6.49 -1.49
C GLN A 45 12.35 -6.67 -2.77
N LEU A 46 11.69 -5.62 -3.26
CA LEU A 46 10.87 -5.67 -4.47
C LEU A 46 11.69 -5.92 -5.74
N PHE A 47 12.94 -5.44 -5.78
CA PHE A 47 13.79 -5.48 -6.96
C PHE A 47 15.01 -6.41 -6.85
N GLU A 48 15.02 -7.35 -5.88
CA GLU A 48 16.08 -8.36 -5.62
C GLU A 48 17.46 -8.05 -6.23
N ALA A 49 18.40 -7.49 -5.44
CA ALA A 49 19.88 -7.47 -5.54
C ALA A 49 20.62 -7.30 -6.91
N GLY A 50 19.94 -7.27 -8.06
CA GLY A 50 20.52 -7.33 -9.41
C GLY A 50 20.13 -6.14 -10.28
N ALA A 51 19.20 -5.30 -9.83
CA ALA A 51 19.02 -3.99 -10.41
C ALA A 51 20.13 -3.06 -9.88
N ALA A 52 20.99 -2.59 -10.79
CA ALA A 52 22.02 -1.61 -10.51
C ALA A 52 21.37 -0.27 -10.13
N PHE A 53 20.91 -0.15 -8.89
CA PHE A 53 20.51 1.11 -8.30
C PHE A 53 21.76 1.88 -7.88
N PRO A 54 21.78 3.22 -8.00
CA PRO A 54 22.81 4.01 -7.35
C PRO A 54 22.84 3.66 -5.86
N GLU A 55 24.03 3.36 -5.32
CA GLU A 55 24.24 2.72 -4.00
C GLU A 55 23.58 3.46 -2.81
N ILE A 56 23.18 4.72 -2.99
CA ILE A 56 22.55 5.51 -1.94
C ILE A 56 21.43 6.37 -2.56
N PRO A 57 20.14 6.04 -2.32
CA PRO A 57 19.08 6.96 -2.66
C PRO A 57 19.22 8.23 -1.81
N PRO A 58 18.98 9.42 -2.39
CA PRO A 58 19.12 10.69 -1.69
C PRO A 58 18.23 10.71 -0.43
N THR A 59 18.69 11.42 0.60
CA THR A 59 17.99 11.56 1.90
C THR A 59 16.69 12.34 1.79
N THR A 60 16.48 13.03 0.68
CA THR A 60 15.29 13.82 0.35
C THR A 60 14.70 13.35 -0.97
N SER A 61 13.41 13.57 -1.17
CA SER A 61 12.79 13.37 -2.49
C SER A 61 13.05 14.58 -3.39
N GLY A 62 13.03 14.38 -4.71
CA GLY A 62 13.14 15.48 -5.67
C GLY A 62 12.05 16.56 -5.49
N LEU A 63 10.91 16.19 -4.90
CA LEU A 63 9.82 17.11 -4.58
C LEU A 63 10.20 18.06 -3.43
N VAL A 64 10.86 17.56 -2.38
CA VAL A 64 11.39 18.38 -1.28
C VAL A 64 12.50 19.31 -1.79
N GLU A 65 13.35 18.82 -2.68
CA GLU A 65 14.40 19.62 -3.31
C GLU A 65 13.81 20.74 -4.17
N GLN A 66 12.78 20.46 -4.98
CA GLN A 66 12.07 21.46 -5.77
C GLN A 66 11.43 22.55 -4.89
N GLN A 67 10.79 22.15 -3.77
CA GLN A 67 10.22 23.11 -2.81
C GLN A 67 11.30 24.01 -2.20
N ALA A 68 12.46 23.45 -1.84
CA ALA A 68 13.59 24.21 -1.33
C ALA A 68 14.13 25.21 -2.38
N TRP A 69 14.16 24.81 -3.65
CA TRP A 69 14.54 25.70 -4.76
C TRP A 69 13.56 26.86 -4.96
N PHE A 70 12.25 26.58 -4.97
CA PHE A 70 11.25 27.64 -5.10
C PHE A 70 11.23 28.59 -3.89
N ALA A 71 11.49 28.09 -2.68
CA ALA A 71 11.61 28.93 -1.50
C ALA A 71 12.80 29.91 -1.59
N LYS A 72 13.91 29.50 -2.21
CA LYS A 72 15.07 30.39 -2.46
C LYS A 72 14.78 31.47 -3.50
N LEU A 73 14.02 31.14 -4.55
CA LEU A 73 13.63 32.07 -5.62
C LEU A 73 12.57 33.10 -5.19
N ARG A 74 11.93 32.89 -4.04
CA ARG A 74 10.93 33.81 -3.48
C ARG A 74 11.53 34.90 -2.59
N ARG A 75 12.87 35.00 -2.52
CA ARG A 75 13.63 36.10 -1.91
C ARG A 75 14.16 37.00 -3.02
#